data_AF-A0A520YDH0-F1
#
_entry.id   AF-A0A520YDH0-F1
#
_cell.length_a   1.000
_cell.length_b   1.000
_cell.length_c   1.000
_cell.angle_alpha   90.00
_cell.angle_beta   90.00
_cell.angle_gamma   90.00
#
_symmetry.space_group_name_H-M   'P 1'
#
loop_
_entity.id
_entity.type
_entity.pdbx_description
1 polymer ?
#
loop_
_entity_poly.entity_id
_entity_poly.type
_entity_poly.pdbx_seq_one_letter_code
_entity_poly.pdbx_strand_id
1 'polypeptide(L)'
;MRGMYWKPEGASQVQRALVAALAIVGLVAVEVFPTEEQQPYYGEKKLAAVKAQEAFAIIADASERRGLRVEPKFDPSGSRLIGDPLSPITSGSGSLVSKQTTVNPNFAAVVVEWLKDLKIKSGDVVAVGVSGSFPAMNVAVYSAIHELGIEPIIISSTAASQYGANDPSFTWLDMEAALRRGQVFPYKSAAASLGGVGDDAIGLTKRGRTMLERAIERNKIPVLAEIKAKDLPRQDDDDAEQGGLNITLVDQDRVRERVRLYHEVAGDRPIKAYVNVGGGTVSVGTKVGKRKFVPGVNNRPPKGIEDMPPSVLGAFLELGIPGIHLTQMMDLAERYGLEIAPRVTPEVGNGDIFQKRQANRWLAGIVLALILLSLFVVARAPWGTRMLRTTIPPESIVPPAPRAPSGLAPRTDQRDARVSASDPPRN
;
A
#
# COMPACT_ATOMS: atom_id res chain seq x y z
N MET A 1 -66.41 1.74 38.82
CA MET A 1 -65.13 1.00 38.75
C MET A 1 -64.02 1.99 38.41
N ARG A 2 -63.06 2.25 39.32
CA ARG A 2 -61.89 3.07 38.99
C ARG A 2 -60.88 2.17 38.28
N GLY A 3 -60.59 2.48 37.01
CA GLY A 3 -59.57 1.77 36.24
C GLY A 3 -58.20 1.95 36.89
N MET A 4 -57.62 0.85 37.36
CA MET A 4 -56.26 0.81 37.89
C MET A 4 -55.29 0.87 36.71
N TYR A 5 -54.83 2.08 36.37
CA TYR A 5 -53.78 2.27 35.38
C TYR A 5 -52.44 1.83 35.98
N TRP A 6 -51.96 0.65 35.59
CA TRP A 6 -50.59 0.22 35.86
C TRP A 6 -49.63 1.04 34.97
N LYS A 7 -48.97 2.04 35.53
CA LYS A 7 -47.79 2.66 34.90
C LYS A 7 -46.57 1.91 35.42
N PRO A 8 -45.86 1.11 34.60
CA PRO A 8 -44.55 0.63 35.02
C PRO A 8 -43.67 1.86 35.19
N GLU A 9 -43.15 2.10 36.41
CA GLU A 9 -42.07 3.06 36.61
C GLU A 9 -40.87 2.56 35.81
N GLY A 10 -40.66 3.10 34.61
CA GLY A 10 -39.49 2.80 33.80
C GLY A 10 -38.21 3.25 34.51
N ALA A 11 -37.07 2.74 34.07
CA ALA A 11 -35.75 3.10 34.58
C ALA A 11 -35.57 4.62 34.78
N SER A 12 -34.96 5.01 35.89
CA SER A 12 -34.73 6.42 36.23
C SER A 12 -33.79 7.10 35.23
N GLN A 13 -33.89 8.42 35.08
CA GLN A 13 -32.98 9.18 34.21
C GLN A 13 -31.52 8.98 34.60
N VAL A 14 -31.23 8.81 35.90
CA VAL A 14 -29.89 8.51 36.41
C VAL A 14 -29.39 7.15 35.93
N GLN A 15 -30.22 6.10 35.99
CA GLN A 15 -29.84 4.76 35.51
C GLN A 15 -29.54 4.75 34.00
N ARG A 16 -30.35 5.46 33.21
CA ARG A 16 -30.11 5.61 31.77
C ARG A 16 -28.83 6.38 31.49
N ALA A 17 -28.58 7.46 32.25
CA ALA A 17 -27.35 8.24 32.14
C ALA A 17 -26.10 7.41 32.48
N LEU A 18 -26.17 6.53 33.49
CA LEU A 18 -25.06 5.63 33.85
C LEU A 18 -24.78 4.60 32.75
N VAL A 19 -25.80 3.99 32.16
CA VAL A 19 -25.62 3.07 31.02
C VAL A 19 -25.04 3.80 29.81
N ALA A 20 -25.52 5.02 29.52
CA ALA A 20 -24.97 5.85 28.46
C ALA A 20 -23.49 6.21 28.70
N ALA A 21 -23.14 6.58 29.94
CA ALA A 21 -21.76 6.84 30.33
C ALA A 21 -20.88 5.60 30.17
N LEU A 22 -21.34 4.42 30.61
CA LEU A 22 -20.64 3.15 30.42
C LEU A 22 -20.42 2.84 28.93
N ALA A 23 -21.43 3.09 28.08
CA ALA A 23 -21.31 2.88 26.64
C ALA A 23 -20.26 3.81 26.02
N ILE A 24 -20.24 5.10 26.42
CA ILE A 24 -19.24 6.07 25.94
C ILE A 24 -17.84 5.66 26.40
N VAL A 25 -17.66 5.35 27.68
CA VAL A 25 -16.36 4.92 28.23
C VAL A 25 -15.89 3.63 27.55
N GLY A 26 -16.80 2.67 27.33
CA GLY A 26 -16.51 1.43 26.64
C GLY A 26 -16.09 1.64 25.19
N LEU A 27 -16.77 2.54 24.46
CA LEU A 27 -16.39 2.92 23.09
C LEU A 27 -15.00 3.55 23.06
N VAL A 28 -14.75 4.52 23.94
CA VAL A 28 -13.44 5.17 24.07
C VAL A 28 -12.36 4.14 24.40
N ALA A 29 -12.62 3.19 25.30
CA ALA A 29 -11.67 2.14 25.63
C ALA A 29 -11.34 1.24 24.42
N VAL A 30 -12.34 0.84 23.64
CA VAL A 30 -12.12 0.03 22.42
C VAL A 30 -11.30 0.78 21.37
N GLU A 31 -11.49 2.09 21.28
CA GLU A 31 -10.77 2.96 20.33
C GLU A 31 -9.34 3.27 20.79
N VAL A 32 -9.12 3.48 22.09
CA VAL A 32 -7.81 3.83 22.67
C VAL A 32 -6.90 2.60 22.84
N PHE A 33 -7.46 1.39 22.97
CA PHE A 33 -6.70 0.15 23.17
C PHE A 33 -6.87 -0.83 21.98
N PRO A 34 -6.39 -0.49 20.78
CA PRO A 34 -6.36 -1.42 19.65
C PRO A 34 -5.34 -2.54 19.90
N THR A 35 -5.55 -3.67 19.25
CA THR A 35 -4.55 -4.75 19.14
C THR A 35 -3.79 -4.64 17.83
N GLU A 36 -2.48 -4.79 17.88
CA GLU A 36 -1.63 -4.89 16.69
C GLU A 36 -1.54 -6.36 16.26
N GLU A 37 -2.20 -6.69 15.15
CA GLU A 37 -2.22 -8.03 14.60
C GLU A 37 -1.21 -8.14 13.46
N GLN A 38 -0.26 -9.07 13.60
CA GLN A 38 0.70 -9.40 12.54
C GLN A 38 -0.05 -9.91 11.31
N GLN A 39 0.26 -9.33 10.15
CA GLN A 39 -0.28 -9.79 8.89
C GLN A 39 0.35 -11.14 8.49
N PRO A 40 -0.32 -11.94 7.64
CA PRO A 40 0.24 -13.17 7.10
C PRO A 40 1.64 -12.96 6.49
N TYR A 41 2.48 -14.00 6.59
CA TYR A 41 3.86 -14.01 6.07
C TYR A 41 4.76 -12.91 6.66
N TYR A 42 4.49 -12.45 7.89
CA TYR A 42 5.23 -11.38 8.56
C TYR A 42 6.76 -11.60 8.52
N GLY A 43 7.20 -12.83 8.77
CA GLY A 43 8.62 -13.20 8.76
C GLY A 43 9.26 -12.99 7.39
N GLU A 44 8.71 -13.61 6.35
CA GLU A 44 9.24 -13.48 4.98
C GLU A 44 9.16 -12.04 4.46
N LYS A 45 8.07 -11.31 4.78
CA LYS A 45 7.93 -9.88 4.46
C LYS A 45 9.05 -9.05 5.07
N LYS A 46 9.35 -9.28 6.35
CA LYS A 46 10.39 -8.55 7.08
C LYS A 46 11.77 -8.88 6.53
N LEU A 47 12.07 -10.15 6.27
CA LEU A 47 13.33 -10.57 5.66
C LEU A 47 13.53 -9.93 4.29
N ALA A 48 12.50 -9.91 3.44
CA ALA A 48 12.57 -9.29 2.12
C ALA A 48 12.84 -7.78 2.20
N ALA A 49 12.23 -7.10 3.17
CA ALA A 49 12.49 -5.68 3.39
C ALA A 49 13.90 -5.41 3.94
N VAL A 50 14.43 -6.24 4.85
CA VAL A 50 15.83 -6.17 5.29
C VAL A 50 16.78 -6.35 4.09
N LYS A 51 16.52 -7.35 3.24
CA LYS A 51 17.32 -7.62 2.04
C LYS A 51 17.28 -6.45 1.05
N ALA A 52 16.13 -5.79 0.90
CA ALA A 52 15.99 -4.60 0.08
C ALA A 52 16.80 -3.41 0.63
N GLN A 53 16.80 -3.22 1.95
CA GLN A 53 17.60 -2.17 2.61
C GLN A 53 19.10 -2.40 2.43
N GLU A 54 19.57 -3.65 2.57
CA GLU A 54 20.96 -4.04 2.29
C GLU A 54 21.33 -3.73 0.82
N ALA A 55 20.46 -4.11 -0.12
CA ALA A 55 20.65 -3.83 -1.54
C ALA A 55 20.73 -2.33 -1.86
N PHE A 56 19.91 -1.49 -1.22
CA PHE A 56 19.99 -0.04 -1.35
C PHE A 56 21.36 0.48 -0.92
N ALA A 57 21.89 0.01 0.20
CA ALA A 57 23.22 0.40 0.69
C ALA A 57 24.34 0.01 -0.28
N ILE A 58 24.28 -1.18 -0.88
CA ILE A 58 25.28 -1.63 -1.88
C ILE A 58 25.23 -0.78 -3.15
N ILE A 59 24.04 -0.38 -3.61
CA ILE A 59 23.92 0.54 -4.76
C ILE A 59 24.46 1.93 -4.40
N ALA A 60 24.18 2.40 -3.19
CA ALA A 60 24.67 3.69 -2.71
C ALA A 60 26.21 3.75 -2.66
N ASP A 61 26.86 2.74 -2.08
CA ASP A 61 28.33 2.61 -2.08
C ASP A 61 28.90 2.50 -3.51
N ALA A 62 28.26 1.73 -4.40
CA ALA A 62 28.69 1.61 -5.79
C ALA A 62 28.59 2.95 -6.56
N SER A 63 27.55 3.74 -6.29
CA SER A 63 27.36 5.09 -6.83
C SER A 63 28.41 6.06 -6.29
N GLU A 64 28.71 5.99 -4.99
CA GLU A 64 29.73 6.83 -4.34
C GLU A 64 31.13 6.57 -4.88
N ARG A 65 31.52 5.29 -5.03
CA ARG A 65 32.82 4.91 -5.61
C ARG A 65 33.01 5.36 -7.06
N ARG A 66 31.90 5.59 -7.78
CA ARG A 66 31.92 6.16 -9.14
C ARG A 66 31.98 7.69 -9.15
N GLY A 67 31.98 8.34 -7.98
CA GLY A 67 32.01 9.79 -7.84
C GLY A 67 30.71 10.46 -8.26
N LEU A 68 29.58 9.74 -8.26
CA LEU A 68 28.30 10.30 -8.66
C LEU A 68 27.76 11.23 -7.59
N ARG A 69 27.24 12.38 -8.03
CA ARG A 69 26.67 13.40 -7.15
C ARG A 69 25.25 13.00 -6.72
N VAL A 70 24.93 13.26 -5.47
CA VAL A 70 23.55 13.22 -4.98
C VAL A 70 23.01 14.64 -4.99
N GLU A 71 21.82 14.83 -5.55
CA GLU A 71 21.08 16.08 -5.48
C GLU A 71 20.07 16.02 -4.34
N PRO A 72 20.28 16.64 -3.16
CA PRO A 72 19.33 16.56 -2.05
C PRO A 72 17.93 17.07 -2.39
N LYS A 73 17.82 17.92 -3.43
CA LYS A 73 16.54 18.39 -3.97
C LYS A 73 15.70 17.25 -4.56
N PHE A 74 16.34 16.29 -5.23
CA PHE A 74 15.68 15.16 -5.88
C PHE A 74 15.71 13.91 -5.01
N ASP A 75 16.78 13.72 -4.26
CA ASP A 75 17.00 12.58 -3.37
C ASP A 75 17.25 13.04 -1.93
N PRO A 76 16.21 13.52 -1.22
CA PRO A 76 16.37 13.99 0.16
C PRO A 76 16.86 12.89 1.11
N SER A 77 16.58 11.62 0.78
CA SER A 77 16.99 10.44 1.55
C SER A 77 18.45 10.05 1.34
N GLY A 78 19.13 10.60 0.33
CA GLY A 78 20.49 10.23 -0.03
C GLY A 78 20.62 8.79 -0.55
N SER A 79 19.53 8.19 -1.04
CA SER A 79 19.47 6.78 -1.44
C SER A 79 20.35 6.42 -2.63
N ARG A 80 20.70 7.40 -3.47
CA ARG A 80 21.40 7.23 -4.76
C ARG A 80 20.63 6.35 -5.76
N LEU A 81 19.31 6.20 -5.56
CA LEU A 81 18.38 5.48 -6.44
C LEU A 81 17.52 6.43 -7.29
N ILE A 82 17.64 7.74 -7.06
CA ILE A 82 16.97 8.78 -7.82
C ILE A 82 17.99 9.44 -8.74
N GLY A 83 17.76 9.34 -10.06
CA GLY A 83 18.63 9.97 -11.05
C GLY A 83 18.20 11.39 -11.42
N ASP A 84 18.68 11.83 -12.58
CA ASP A 84 18.53 13.21 -13.04
C ASP A 84 17.15 13.49 -13.68
N PRO A 85 16.70 14.75 -13.70
CA PRO A 85 15.51 15.16 -14.45
C PRO A 85 15.67 14.93 -15.96
N LEU A 86 16.89 14.97 -16.49
CA LEU A 86 17.20 14.74 -17.91
C LEU A 86 18.66 14.30 -18.10
N SER A 87 18.86 13.30 -18.94
CA SER A 87 20.16 12.83 -19.41
C SER A 87 20.06 12.37 -20.88
N PRO A 88 21.18 12.06 -21.55
CA PRO A 88 21.17 11.51 -22.91
C PRO A 88 20.43 10.17 -23.06
N ILE A 89 20.15 9.45 -21.96
CA ILE A 89 19.46 8.16 -21.95
C ILE A 89 18.07 8.21 -21.30
N THR A 90 17.54 9.41 -21.02
CA THR A 90 16.18 9.61 -20.50
C THR A 90 15.15 9.34 -21.60
N SER A 91 14.45 8.21 -21.54
CA SER A 91 13.53 7.77 -22.60
C SER A 91 12.11 8.30 -22.50
N GLY A 92 11.76 9.00 -21.41
CA GLY A 92 10.39 9.49 -21.22
C GLY A 92 10.18 10.19 -19.90
N SER A 93 9.00 10.80 -19.75
CA SER A 93 8.62 11.54 -18.55
C SER A 93 8.49 10.63 -17.32
N GLY A 94 8.74 11.19 -16.15
CA GLY A 94 8.62 10.51 -14.86
C GLY A 94 8.15 11.46 -13.77
N SER A 95 7.41 10.94 -12.79
CA SER A 95 7.03 11.69 -11.58
C SER A 95 8.11 11.52 -10.52
N LEU A 96 8.73 12.62 -10.09
CA LEU A 96 9.73 12.63 -9.01
C LEU A 96 9.15 12.04 -7.72
N VAL A 97 7.95 12.49 -7.32
CA VAL A 97 7.25 12.00 -6.13
C VAL A 97 7.03 10.49 -6.19
N SER A 98 6.65 9.98 -7.36
CA SER A 98 6.50 8.53 -7.55
C SER A 98 7.83 7.79 -7.45
N LYS A 99 8.96 8.35 -7.89
CA LYS A 99 10.29 7.72 -7.73
C LYS A 99 10.72 7.72 -6.28
N GLN A 100 10.64 8.88 -5.62
CA GLN A 100 10.95 9.04 -4.19
C GLN A 100 10.14 8.08 -3.34
N THR A 101 8.84 7.91 -3.61
CA THR A 101 7.98 6.96 -2.91
C THR A 101 8.55 5.54 -2.92
N THR A 102 9.15 5.11 -4.04
CA THR A 102 9.73 3.76 -4.14
C THR A 102 11.01 3.55 -3.35
N VAL A 103 11.63 4.62 -2.84
CA VAL A 103 12.79 4.56 -1.95
C VAL A 103 12.34 4.16 -0.53
N ASN A 104 11.70 3.00 -0.45
CA ASN A 104 11.18 2.43 0.77
C ASN A 104 11.37 0.91 0.69
N PRO A 105 12.26 0.31 1.50
CA PRO A 105 12.57 -1.11 1.42
C PRO A 105 11.34 -1.99 1.71
N ASN A 106 10.33 -1.46 2.42
CA ASN A 106 9.11 -2.17 2.77
C ASN A 106 8.23 -2.52 1.56
N PHE A 107 8.46 -1.93 0.38
CA PHE A 107 7.81 -2.39 -0.84
C PHE A 107 8.12 -3.86 -1.17
N ALA A 108 9.25 -4.41 -0.69
CA ALA A 108 9.55 -5.83 -0.85
C ALA A 108 8.49 -6.72 -0.18
N ALA A 109 7.93 -6.30 0.96
CA ALA A 109 6.86 -7.02 1.65
C ALA A 109 5.56 -7.07 0.83
N VAL A 110 5.27 -6.01 0.06
CA VAL A 110 4.13 -5.98 -0.86
C VAL A 110 4.30 -7.00 -1.98
N VAL A 111 5.52 -7.14 -2.52
CA VAL A 111 5.81 -8.14 -3.55
C VAL A 111 5.73 -9.56 -2.98
N VAL A 112 6.21 -9.78 -1.75
CA VAL A 112 6.04 -11.07 -1.05
C VAL A 112 4.56 -11.43 -0.94
N GLU A 113 3.70 -10.50 -0.52
CA GLU A 113 2.25 -10.71 -0.42
C GLU A 113 1.67 -11.18 -1.77
N TRP A 114 1.95 -10.46 -2.86
CA TRP A 114 1.43 -10.82 -4.18
C TRP A 114 1.94 -12.16 -4.71
N LEU A 115 3.21 -12.49 -4.47
CA LEU A 115 3.76 -13.80 -4.86
C LEU A 115 3.10 -14.93 -4.07
N LYS A 116 2.80 -14.70 -2.78
CA LYS A 116 2.09 -15.65 -1.92
C LYS A 116 0.61 -15.78 -2.31
N ASP A 117 -0.06 -14.69 -2.69
CA ASP A 117 -1.43 -14.69 -3.22
C ASP A 117 -1.54 -15.54 -4.49
N LEU A 118 -0.53 -15.47 -5.35
CA LEU A 118 -0.39 -16.32 -6.54
C LEU A 118 0.06 -17.76 -6.23
N LYS A 119 0.29 -18.08 -4.96
CA LYS A 119 0.73 -19.40 -4.47
C LYS A 119 2.03 -19.89 -5.11
N ILE A 120 2.91 -18.96 -5.48
CA ILE A 120 4.23 -19.27 -6.02
C ILE A 120 5.11 -19.80 -4.88
N LYS A 121 5.80 -20.90 -5.15
CA LYS A 121 6.62 -21.63 -4.18
C LYS A 121 8.10 -21.48 -4.50
N SER A 122 8.94 -21.84 -3.53
CA SER A 122 10.37 -21.95 -3.77
C SER A 122 10.65 -22.96 -4.90
N GLY A 123 11.58 -22.61 -5.79
CA GLY A 123 11.93 -23.38 -7.00
C GLY A 123 11.02 -23.12 -8.20
N ASP A 124 9.90 -22.42 -8.04
CA ASP A 124 9.07 -22.02 -9.19
C ASP A 124 9.80 -20.98 -10.04
N VAL A 125 9.58 -21.04 -11.36
CA VAL A 125 10.15 -20.09 -12.32
C VAL A 125 9.21 -18.91 -12.53
N VAL A 126 9.74 -17.69 -12.45
CA VAL A 126 9.00 -16.44 -12.68
C VAL A 126 9.72 -15.61 -13.73
N ALA A 127 9.01 -15.17 -14.77
CA ALA A 127 9.52 -14.22 -15.74
C ALA A 127 9.48 -12.80 -15.15
N VAL A 128 10.56 -12.04 -15.27
CA VAL A 128 10.70 -10.71 -14.65
C VAL A 128 11.15 -9.69 -15.69
N GLY A 129 10.26 -8.77 -16.02
CA GLY A 129 10.54 -7.62 -16.88
C GLY A 129 10.85 -6.38 -16.05
N VAL A 130 12.08 -5.87 -16.15
CA VAL A 130 12.50 -4.65 -15.44
C VAL A 130 13.02 -3.58 -16.41
N SER A 131 13.10 -2.35 -15.91
CA SER A 131 13.75 -1.23 -16.60
C SER A 131 14.51 -0.36 -15.62
N GLY A 132 15.34 0.55 -16.14
CA GLY A 132 15.97 1.58 -15.30
C GLY A 132 15.00 2.60 -14.71
N SER A 133 13.70 2.54 -14.99
CA SER A 133 12.76 3.57 -14.50
C SER A 133 12.55 3.56 -12.99
N PHE A 134 12.54 2.39 -12.34
CA PHE A 134 12.29 2.27 -10.90
C PHE A 134 13.32 1.32 -10.26
N PRO A 135 14.59 1.74 -10.12
CA PRO A 135 15.63 0.87 -9.59
C PRO A 135 15.32 0.36 -8.17
N ALA A 136 14.71 1.20 -7.31
CA ALA A 136 14.28 0.80 -5.98
C ALA A 136 13.22 -0.32 -6.00
N MET A 137 12.31 -0.32 -6.98
CA MET A 137 11.33 -1.40 -7.13
C MET A 137 11.91 -2.66 -7.75
N ASN A 138 12.89 -2.55 -8.63
CA ASN A 138 13.60 -3.73 -9.12
C ASN A 138 14.27 -4.46 -7.93
N VAL A 139 14.90 -3.71 -7.01
CA VAL A 139 15.46 -4.25 -5.78
C VAL A 139 14.38 -4.90 -4.90
N ALA A 140 13.22 -4.27 -4.72
CA ALA A 140 12.12 -4.84 -3.94
C ALA A 140 11.64 -6.19 -4.52
N VAL A 141 11.53 -6.28 -5.86
CA VAL A 141 11.19 -7.53 -6.56
C VAL A 141 12.28 -8.59 -6.36
N TYR A 142 13.55 -8.22 -6.55
CA TYR A 142 14.67 -9.16 -6.41
C TYR A 142 14.77 -9.69 -4.98
N SER A 143 14.53 -8.82 -3.99
CA SER A 143 14.53 -9.18 -2.56
C SER A 143 13.42 -10.18 -2.24
N ALA A 144 12.19 -9.91 -2.69
CA ALA A 144 11.06 -10.83 -2.47
C ALA A 144 11.29 -12.20 -3.13
N ILE A 145 11.76 -12.22 -4.39
CA ILE A 145 12.06 -13.46 -5.11
C ILE A 145 13.18 -14.23 -4.42
N HIS A 146 14.23 -13.53 -3.96
CA HIS A 146 15.36 -14.14 -3.26
C HIS A 146 14.95 -14.80 -1.95
N GLU A 147 14.25 -14.08 -1.08
CA GLU A 147 13.83 -14.60 0.23
C GLU A 147 12.81 -15.74 0.11
N LEU A 148 12.02 -15.76 -0.97
CA LEU A 148 11.10 -16.86 -1.25
C LEU A 148 11.74 -18.03 -2.01
N GLY A 149 13.03 -17.92 -2.38
CA GLY A 149 13.75 -18.95 -3.13
C GLY A 149 13.13 -19.25 -4.49
N ILE A 150 12.57 -18.24 -5.16
CA ILE A 150 11.95 -18.31 -6.49
C ILE A 150 13.05 -18.14 -7.55
N GLU A 151 12.92 -18.79 -8.70
CA GLU A 151 13.89 -18.70 -9.79
C GLU A 151 13.46 -17.65 -10.83
N PRO A 152 14.13 -16.47 -10.89
CA PRO A 152 13.75 -15.46 -11.86
C PRO A 152 14.44 -15.66 -13.21
N ILE A 153 13.70 -15.46 -14.29
CA ILE A 153 14.26 -15.20 -15.62
C ILE A 153 14.08 -13.71 -15.89
N ILE A 154 15.17 -12.96 -16.04
CA ILE A 154 15.13 -11.49 -16.07
C ILE A 154 15.44 -10.98 -17.46
N ILE A 155 14.60 -10.09 -17.98
CA ILE A 155 14.92 -9.26 -19.16
C ILE A 155 14.84 -7.79 -18.76
N SER A 156 15.95 -7.08 -18.97
CA SER A 156 16.10 -5.68 -18.58
C SER A 156 15.96 -4.73 -19.77
N SER A 157 15.39 -3.55 -19.51
CA SER A 157 15.37 -2.43 -20.47
C SER A 157 16.36 -1.36 -19.99
N THR A 158 17.36 -1.03 -20.79
CA THR A 158 18.52 -0.25 -20.31
C THR A 158 18.18 1.23 -20.09
N ALA A 159 17.37 1.84 -20.95
CA ALA A 159 16.93 3.21 -20.77
C ALA A 159 16.00 3.39 -19.56
N ALA A 160 15.95 4.62 -19.06
CA ALA A 160 15.19 4.98 -17.87
C ALA A 160 14.36 6.25 -18.12
N SER A 161 13.19 6.36 -17.47
CA SER A 161 12.45 7.62 -17.39
C SER A 161 13.20 8.66 -16.55
N GLN A 162 12.72 9.91 -16.56
CA GLN A 162 13.19 10.93 -15.61
C GLN A 162 13.26 10.38 -14.18
N TYR A 163 14.32 10.76 -13.47
CA TYR A 163 14.60 10.37 -12.09
C TYR A 163 14.79 8.87 -11.84
N GLY A 164 14.84 8.03 -12.90
CA GLY A 164 15.26 6.63 -12.78
C GLY A 164 16.78 6.47 -12.79
N ALA A 165 17.28 5.26 -13.06
CA ALA A 165 18.69 4.97 -13.30
C ALA A 165 19.14 5.47 -14.69
N ASN A 166 19.04 6.79 -14.90
CA ASN A 166 19.30 7.45 -16.19
C ASN A 166 20.68 8.11 -16.28
N ASP A 167 21.61 7.85 -15.36
CA ASP A 167 23.00 8.24 -15.56
C ASP A 167 23.66 7.25 -16.56
N PRO A 168 24.19 7.70 -17.71
CA PRO A 168 24.86 6.82 -18.68
C PRO A 168 26.04 6.03 -18.12
N SER A 169 26.66 6.53 -17.04
CA SER A 169 27.76 5.89 -16.33
C SER A 169 27.29 4.95 -15.22
N PHE A 170 26.00 4.89 -14.88
CA PHE A 170 25.46 4.02 -13.83
C PHE A 170 23.98 3.69 -14.07
N THR A 171 23.75 2.82 -15.06
CA THR A 171 22.41 2.35 -15.41
C THR A 171 21.96 1.23 -14.46
N TRP A 172 20.71 0.78 -14.61
CA TRP A 172 20.23 -0.39 -13.87
C TRP A 172 21.11 -1.62 -14.05
N LEU A 173 21.71 -1.82 -15.23
CA LEU A 173 22.61 -2.96 -15.46
C LEU A 173 23.88 -2.86 -14.61
N ASP A 174 24.40 -1.65 -14.35
CA ASP A 174 25.52 -1.46 -13.42
C ASP A 174 25.12 -1.72 -11.98
N MET A 175 23.91 -1.29 -11.59
CA MET A 175 23.34 -1.53 -10.26
C MET A 175 23.15 -3.04 -10.04
N GLU A 176 22.56 -3.75 -10.99
CA GLU A 176 22.43 -5.21 -10.97
C GLU A 176 23.80 -5.89 -10.85
N ALA A 177 24.78 -5.45 -11.64
CA ALA A 177 26.13 -5.99 -11.56
C ALA A 177 26.81 -5.69 -10.22
N ALA A 178 26.53 -4.54 -9.59
CA ALA A 178 27.01 -4.20 -8.26
C ALA A 178 26.38 -5.08 -7.18
N LEU A 179 25.06 -5.28 -7.20
CA LEU A 179 24.35 -6.18 -6.29
C LEU A 179 24.88 -7.60 -6.36
N ARG A 180 25.16 -8.09 -7.58
CA ARG A 180 25.75 -9.43 -7.78
C ARG A 180 27.18 -9.52 -7.28
N ARG A 181 28.03 -8.51 -7.54
CA ARG A 181 29.41 -8.49 -7.01
C ARG A 181 29.43 -8.38 -5.49
N GLY A 182 28.48 -7.66 -4.91
CA GLY A 182 28.27 -7.58 -3.47
C GLY A 182 27.58 -8.81 -2.87
N GLN A 183 27.32 -9.85 -3.67
CA GLN A 183 26.70 -11.12 -3.25
C GLN A 183 25.32 -10.97 -2.59
N VAL A 184 24.61 -9.86 -2.83
CA VAL A 184 23.26 -9.64 -2.34
C VAL A 184 22.27 -10.55 -3.06
N PHE A 185 22.42 -10.64 -4.38
CA PHE A 185 21.64 -11.53 -5.25
C PHE A 185 22.56 -12.21 -6.27
N PRO A 186 22.29 -13.48 -6.65
CA PRO A 186 23.04 -14.14 -7.72
C PRO A 186 22.58 -13.75 -9.13
N TYR A 187 21.63 -12.82 -9.25
CA TYR A 187 20.90 -12.57 -10.48
C TYR A 187 21.72 -11.83 -11.55
N LYS A 188 21.42 -12.15 -12.81
CA LYS A 188 21.92 -11.47 -14.00
C LYS A 188 20.81 -11.51 -15.05
N SER A 189 20.55 -10.37 -15.70
CA SER A 189 19.63 -10.32 -16.83
C SER A 189 20.07 -11.30 -17.94
N ALA A 190 19.13 -12.12 -18.42
CA ALA A 190 19.34 -13.05 -19.51
C ALA A 190 19.59 -12.30 -20.83
N ALA A 191 18.90 -11.17 -21.01
CA ALA A 191 19.15 -10.22 -22.08
C ALA A 191 18.78 -8.80 -21.64
N ALA A 192 19.25 -7.82 -22.41
CA ALA A 192 18.84 -6.44 -22.28
C ALA A 192 18.45 -5.83 -23.63
N SER A 193 17.40 -5.00 -23.62
CA SER A 193 17.06 -4.12 -24.73
C SER A 193 17.61 -2.71 -24.49
N LEU A 194 17.58 -1.85 -25.52
CA LEU A 194 17.85 -0.42 -25.31
C LEU A 194 16.73 0.22 -24.47
N GLY A 195 15.51 -0.30 -24.55
CA GLY A 195 14.34 0.23 -23.83
C GLY A 195 13.70 1.40 -24.57
N GLY A 196 13.02 2.28 -23.84
CA GLY A 196 12.26 3.38 -24.45
C GLY A 196 11.02 2.91 -25.21
N VAL A 197 10.62 3.65 -26.24
CA VAL A 197 9.48 3.27 -27.08
C VAL A 197 9.91 2.14 -28.00
N GLY A 198 9.20 1.01 -27.93
CA GLY A 198 9.43 -0.17 -28.78
C GLY A 198 10.76 -0.88 -28.53
N ASP A 199 11.39 -0.72 -27.36
CA ASP A 199 12.72 -1.30 -27.05
C ASP A 199 13.91 -0.82 -27.92
N ASP A 200 13.67 0.07 -28.88
CA ASP A 200 14.67 0.60 -29.82
C ASP A 200 15.16 2.02 -29.45
N ALA A 201 14.89 2.49 -28.23
CA ALA A 201 15.23 3.82 -27.77
C ALA A 201 14.74 4.92 -28.75
N ILE A 202 13.52 4.75 -29.29
CA ILE A 202 12.89 5.76 -30.14
C ILE A 202 12.70 7.04 -29.33
N GLY A 203 13.11 8.17 -29.92
CA GLY A 203 13.14 9.49 -29.26
C GLY A 203 14.49 9.87 -28.64
N LEU A 204 15.44 8.93 -28.51
CA LEU A 204 16.80 9.26 -28.08
C LEU A 204 17.73 9.59 -29.26
N THR A 205 18.72 10.45 -29.00
CA THR A 205 19.78 10.77 -29.96
C THR A 205 20.66 9.56 -30.26
N LYS A 206 21.35 9.55 -31.41
CA LYS A 206 22.36 8.52 -31.74
C LYS A 206 23.38 8.33 -30.61
N ARG A 207 23.85 9.44 -30.03
CA ARG A 207 24.77 9.42 -28.88
C ARG A 207 24.17 8.72 -27.66
N GLY A 208 22.91 8.99 -27.35
CA GLY A 208 22.18 8.32 -26.27
C GLY A 208 22.05 6.81 -26.49
N ARG A 209 21.73 6.39 -27.73
CA ARG A 209 21.68 4.96 -28.09
C ARG A 209 23.03 4.27 -27.93
N THR A 210 24.11 4.88 -28.42
CA THR A 210 25.47 4.34 -28.22
C THR A 210 25.85 4.26 -26.75
N MET A 211 25.37 5.18 -25.90
CA MET A 211 25.59 5.08 -24.44
C MET A 211 24.85 3.89 -23.83
N LEU A 212 23.64 3.57 -24.29
CA LEU A 212 22.89 2.39 -23.88
C LEU A 212 23.56 1.08 -24.34
N GLU A 213 23.99 1.01 -25.60
CA GLU A 213 24.74 -0.13 -26.15
C GLU A 213 26.00 -0.38 -25.33
N ARG A 214 26.79 0.66 -25.06
CA ARG A 214 27.98 0.57 -24.19
C ARG A 214 27.65 0.13 -22.76
N ALA A 215 26.46 0.48 -22.24
CA ALA A 215 26.01 0.03 -20.93
C ALA A 215 25.66 -1.46 -20.90
N ILE A 216 25.07 -1.97 -21.98
CA ILE A 216 24.82 -3.41 -22.16
C ILE A 216 26.15 -4.16 -22.29
N GLU A 217 27.04 -3.68 -23.16
CA GLU A 217 28.36 -4.25 -23.43
C GLU A 217 29.23 -4.32 -22.17
N ARG A 218 29.39 -3.21 -21.43
CA ARG A 218 30.24 -3.17 -20.22
C ARG A 218 29.76 -4.11 -19.12
N ASN A 219 28.46 -4.39 -19.06
CA ASN A 219 27.88 -5.32 -18.09
C ASN A 219 27.82 -6.76 -18.62
N LYS A 220 28.28 -7.00 -19.85
CA LYS A 220 28.36 -8.32 -20.50
C LYS A 220 26.99 -9.01 -20.55
N ILE A 221 25.96 -8.25 -20.94
CA ILE A 221 24.59 -8.73 -21.08
C ILE A 221 24.30 -8.93 -22.58
N PRO A 222 23.70 -10.06 -23.01
CA PRO A 222 23.29 -10.24 -24.40
C PRO A 222 22.28 -9.16 -24.83
N VAL A 223 22.45 -8.61 -26.03
CA VAL A 223 21.49 -7.68 -26.63
C VAL A 223 20.29 -8.47 -27.14
N LEU A 224 19.07 -8.17 -26.65
CA LEU A 224 17.86 -8.93 -26.97
C LEU A 224 17.63 -9.05 -28.49
N ALA A 225 17.79 -7.94 -29.21
CA ALA A 225 17.59 -7.86 -30.66
C ALA A 225 18.59 -8.71 -31.48
N GLU A 226 19.72 -9.11 -30.89
CA GLU A 226 20.77 -9.89 -31.56
C GLU A 226 20.65 -11.40 -31.28
N ILE A 227 19.78 -11.80 -30.34
CA ILE A 227 19.57 -13.20 -30.00
C ILE A 227 18.74 -13.86 -31.10
N LYS A 228 19.41 -14.64 -31.95
CA LYS A 228 18.75 -15.48 -32.95
C LYS A 228 17.84 -16.51 -32.27
N ALA A 229 16.67 -16.75 -32.87
CA ALA A 229 15.84 -17.87 -32.47
C ALA A 229 16.67 -19.15 -32.61
N LYS A 230 16.70 -19.98 -31.56
CA LYS A 230 16.96 -21.41 -31.79
C LYS A 230 15.71 -21.95 -32.47
N ASP A 231 15.88 -22.86 -33.44
CA ASP A 231 14.82 -23.38 -34.32
C ASP A 231 13.51 -23.70 -33.57
N LEU A 232 12.65 -22.69 -33.43
CA LEU A 232 11.25 -22.87 -33.13
C LEU A 232 10.63 -23.21 -34.48
N PRO A 233 9.81 -24.28 -34.57
CA PRO A 233 9.07 -24.51 -35.79
C PRO A 233 8.34 -23.21 -36.14
N ARG A 234 8.64 -22.65 -37.32
CA ARG A 234 7.72 -21.72 -37.96
C ARG A 234 6.43 -22.52 -38.06
N GLN A 235 5.43 -22.11 -37.29
CA GLN A 235 4.09 -22.57 -37.57
C GLN A 235 3.73 -21.84 -38.86
N ASP A 236 3.89 -22.53 -39.98
CA ASP A 236 3.29 -22.09 -41.23
C ASP A 236 1.79 -21.93 -40.97
N ASP A 237 1.18 -20.87 -41.49
CA ASP A 237 -0.14 -20.35 -41.11
C ASP A 237 -1.34 -21.32 -41.35
N ASP A 238 -1.08 -22.59 -41.68
CA ASP A 238 -2.08 -23.58 -42.10
C ASP A 238 -2.37 -24.70 -41.07
N ASP A 239 -1.57 -24.91 -40.02
CA ASP A 239 -1.75 -26.02 -39.07
C ASP A 239 -2.22 -25.55 -37.67
N ALA A 240 -3.47 -25.12 -37.61
CA ALA A 240 -4.19 -24.80 -36.38
C ALA A 240 -4.83 -26.03 -35.72
N GLU A 241 -4.12 -27.16 -35.57
CA GLU A 241 -4.70 -28.31 -34.87
C GLU A 241 -3.69 -29.33 -34.32
N GLN A 242 -2.70 -28.90 -33.51
CA GLN A 242 -1.98 -29.82 -32.61
C GLN A 242 -1.11 -29.08 -31.57
N GLY A 243 -1.65 -28.92 -30.35
CA GLY A 243 -0.93 -29.04 -29.06
C GLY A 243 0.33 -28.21 -28.73
N GLY A 244 0.86 -27.39 -29.63
CA GLY A 244 2.00 -26.49 -29.41
C GLY A 244 1.57 -25.15 -28.80
N LEU A 245 2.51 -24.44 -28.18
CA LEU A 245 2.30 -23.08 -27.65
C LEU A 245 1.94 -22.16 -28.84
N ASN A 246 0.65 -21.91 -29.06
CA ASN A 246 0.12 -21.08 -30.14
C ASN A 246 0.53 -19.61 -29.91
N ILE A 247 1.79 -19.24 -30.21
CA ILE A 247 2.24 -17.83 -30.21
C ILE A 247 1.81 -17.19 -31.54
N THR A 248 0.52 -17.23 -31.83
CA THR A 248 -0.07 -16.66 -33.06
C THR A 248 -0.81 -15.35 -32.78
N LEU A 249 -0.39 -14.59 -31.75
CA LEU A 249 -1.01 -13.33 -31.34
C LEU A 249 0.01 -12.31 -30.79
N VAL A 250 1.01 -11.92 -31.58
CA VAL A 250 1.82 -10.72 -31.28
C VAL A 250 2.33 -10.11 -32.59
N ASP A 251 1.68 -9.04 -33.05
CA ASP A 251 2.01 -8.31 -34.30
C ASP A 251 3.15 -7.28 -34.13
N GLN A 252 4.03 -7.45 -33.13
CA GLN A 252 5.26 -6.65 -32.98
C GLN A 252 6.43 -7.51 -32.49
N ASP A 253 7.50 -7.55 -33.29
CA ASP A 253 8.70 -8.38 -33.13
C ASP A 253 9.25 -8.40 -31.68
N ARG A 254 9.25 -7.24 -30.99
CA ARG A 254 9.87 -7.09 -29.67
C ARG A 254 9.14 -7.78 -28.53
N VAL A 255 7.81 -7.78 -28.53
CA VAL A 255 7.04 -8.49 -27.50
C VAL A 255 7.23 -10.00 -27.70
N ARG A 256 7.20 -10.45 -28.95
CA ARG A 256 7.43 -11.85 -29.32
C ARG A 256 8.84 -12.30 -28.92
N GLU A 257 9.87 -11.51 -29.19
CA GLU A 257 11.26 -11.77 -28.79
C GLU A 257 11.41 -11.96 -27.28
N ARG A 258 10.78 -11.11 -26.46
CA ARG A 258 10.83 -11.24 -25.00
C ARG A 258 10.15 -12.51 -24.51
N VAL A 259 8.92 -12.77 -24.96
CA VAL A 259 8.14 -13.97 -24.58
C VAL A 259 8.90 -15.23 -25.00
N ARG A 260 9.42 -15.25 -26.24
CA ARG A 260 10.26 -16.33 -26.76
C ARG A 260 11.45 -16.59 -25.84
N LEU A 261 12.23 -15.56 -25.52
CA LEU A 261 13.43 -15.71 -24.71
C LEU A 261 13.10 -16.21 -23.30
N TYR A 262 11.99 -15.77 -22.68
CA TYR A 262 11.57 -16.30 -21.39
C TYR A 262 11.35 -17.82 -21.46
N HIS A 263 10.63 -18.30 -22.48
CA HIS A 263 10.38 -19.74 -22.66
C HIS A 263 11.64 -20.52 -23.04
N GLU A 264 12.51 -19.97 -23.90
CA GLU A 264 13.79 -20.59 -24.26
C GLU A 264 14.71 -20.78 -23.04
N VAL A 265 14.76 -19.80 -22.14
CA VAL A 265 15.56 -19.88 -20.90
C VAL A 265 14.89 -20.76 -19.84
N ALA A 266 13.56 -20.79 -19.80
CA ALA A 266 12.83 -21.67 -18.90
C ALA A 266 13.04 -23.15 -19.26
N GLY A 267 13.12 -23.46 -20.57
CA GLY A 267 13.13 -24.83 -21.07
C GLY A 267 11.80 -25.52 -20.76
N ASP A 268 11.85 -26.74 -20.24
CA ASP A 268 10.65 -27.52 -19.87
C ASP A 268 10.00 -27.05 -18.55
N ARG A 269 10.62 -26.11 -17.83
CA ARG A 269 10.08 -25.62 -16.55
C ARG A 269 8.93 -24.63 -16.81
N PRO A 270 7.75 -24.85 -16.20
CA PRO A 270 6.62 -23.94 -16.39
C PRO A 270 6.86 -22.59 -15.70
N ILE A 271 6.68 -21.49 -16.44
CA ILE A 271 6.67 -20.14 -15.88
C ILE A 271 5.35 -19.94 -15.12
N LYS A 272 5.43 -19.65 -13.81
CA LYS A 272 4.25 -19.54 -12.93
C LYS A 272 3.64 -18.15 -12.89
N ALA A 273 4.43 -17.11 -13.15
CA ALA A 273 3.95 -15.75 -13.23
C ALA A 273 4.89 -14.86 -14.03
N TYR A 274 4.38 -13.70 -14.46
CA TYR A 274 5.17 -12.61 -15.01
C TYR A 274 5.16 -11.39 -14.08
N VAL A 275 6.31 -10.88 -13.69
CA VAL A 275 6.46 -9.68 -12.86
C VAL A 275 6.98 -8.54 -13.71
N ASN A 276 6.20 -7.47 -13.85
CA ASN A 276 6.58 -6.29 -14.60
C ASN A 276 6.78 -5.06 -13.71
N VAL A 277 7.98 -4.49 -13.73
CA VAL A 277 8.32 -3.25 -13.02
C VAL A 277 8.30 -2.04 -13.97
N GLY A 278 7.35 -1.15 -13.73
CA GLY A 278 7.20 0.10 -14.48
C GLY A 278 6.36 -0.01 -15.75
N GLY A 279 6.24 1.09 -16.48
CA GLY A 279 5.31 1.25 -17.60
C GLY A 279 5.97 1.22 -18.98
N GLY A 280 6.94 0.35 -19.21
CA GLY A 280 7.57 0.19 -20.52
C GLY A 280 6.53 -0.14 -21.60
N THR A 281 6.67 0.46 -22.78
CA THR A 281 5.68 0.30 -23.88
C THR A 281 5.52 -1.16 -24.32
N VAL A 282 6.63 -1.90 -24.38
CA VAL A 282 6.64 -3.34 -24.72
C VAL A 282 6.02 -4.20 -23.61
N SER A 283 6.20 -3.82 -22.34
CA SER A 283 5.71 -4.62 -21.21
C SER A 283 4.20 -4.55 -21.00
N VAL A 284 3.58 -3.38 -21.20
CA VAL A 284 2.16 -3.12 -20.85
C VAL A 284 1.38 -2.35 -21.91
N GLY A 285 1.98 -2.11 -23.08
CA GLY A 285 1.37 -1.35 -24.17
C GLY A 285 1.45 0.17 -23.98
N THR A 286 0.71 0.87 -24.84
CA THR A 286 0.68 2.34 -24.87
C THR A 286 -0.28 2.91 -23.79
N LYS A 287 -0.79 4.13 -23.97
CA LYS A 287 -1.69 4.80 -23.01
C LYS A 287 -2.97 4.02 -22.69
N VAL A 288 -3.41 3.12 -23.59
CA VAL A 288 -4.61 2.29 -23.41
C VAL A 288 -4.32 1.12 -22.46
N GLY A 289 -3.25 0.37 -22.71
CA GLY A 289 -2.87 -0.76 -21.84
C GLY A 289 -2.50 -0.35 -20.43
N LYS A 290 -1.82 0.79 -20.26
CA LYS A 290 -1.51 1.38 -18.95
C LYS A 290 -2.72 1.70 -18.07
N ARG A 291 -3.93 1.81 -18.66
CA ARG A 291 -5.18 2.05 -17.92
C ARG A 291 -5.98 0.78 -17.68
N LYS A 292 -5.80 -0.25 -18.51
CA LYS A 292 -6.56 -1.50 -18.43
C LYS A 292 -5.93 -2.52 -17.49
N PHE A 293 -4.59 -2.55 -17.38
CA PHE A 293 -3.91 -3.35 -16.36
C PHE A 293 -3.97 -2.67 -15.00
N VAL A 294 -4.25 -3.45 -13.95
CA VAL A 294 -4.34 -2.92 -12.59
C VAL A 294 -2.99 -3.01 -11.87
N PRO A 295 -2.64 -2.06 -10.98
CA PRO A 295 -1.51 -2.20 -10.08
C PRO A 295 -1.68 -3.43 -9.17
N GLY A 296 -0.63 -4.25 -9.07
CA GLY A 296 -0.63 -5.51 -8.32
C GLY A 296 -0.97 -6.73 -9.17
N VAL A 297 -1.72 -7.68 -8.61
CA VAL A 297 -2.02 -8.98 -9.24
C VAL A 297 -3.09 -8.87 -10.32
N ASN A 298 -2.79 -9.39 -11.51
CA ASN A 298 -3.69 -9.57 -12.64
C ASN A 298 -3.78 -11.08 -12.93
N ASN A 299 -4.95 -11.69 -12.67
CA ASN A 299 -5.14 -13.15 -12.87
C ASN A 299 -5.73 -13.52 -14.24
N ARG A 300 -6.31 -12.54 -14.95
CA ARG A 300 -6.99 -12.73 -16.23
C ARG A 300 -6.76 -11.51 -17.11
N PRO A 301 -6.80 -11.67 -18.45
CA PRO A 301 -6.72 -10.55 -19.35
C PRO A 301 -7.89 -9.56 -19.11
N PRO A 302 -7.65 -8.24 -19.20
CA PRO A 302 -8.73 -7.25 -19.15
C PRO A 302 -9.67 -7.42 -20.35
N LYS A 303 -10.92 -6.98 -20.21
CA LYS A 303 -11.89 -7.02 -21.32
C LYS A 303 -11.43 -6.17 -22.52
N GLY A 304 -11.57 -6.72 -23.73
CA GLY A 304 -11.10 -6.09 -24.97
C GLY A 304 -9.59 -5.97 -25.00
N ILE A 305 -8.89 -7.06 -24.64
CA ILE A 305 -7.43 -7.14 -24.76
C ILE A 305 -7.02 -7.27 -26.23
N GLU A 306 -7.90 -7.85 -27.04
CA GLU A 306 -7.77 -8.02 -28.49
C GLU A 306 -7.69 -6.68 -29.21
N ASP A 307 -8.34 -5.65 -28.65
CA ASP A 307 -8.29 -4.26 -29.16
C ASP A 307 -7.07 -3.47 -28.64
N MET A 308 -6.24 -4.08 -27.78
CA MET A 308 -5.07 -3.42 -27.22
C MET A 308 -3.82 -3.72 -28.04
N PRO A 309 -2.86 -2.78 -28.10
CA PRO A 309 -1.53 -3.09 -28.62
C PRO A 309 -0.91 -4.25 -27.84
N PRO A 310 -0.23 -5.19 -28.53
CA PRO A 310 0.41 -6.33 -27.88
C PRO A 310 1.37 -5.90 -26.78
N SER A 311 1.43 -6.68 -25.71
CA SER A 311 2.32 -6.43 -24.59
C SER A 311 2.72 -7.73 -23.93
N VAL A 312 3.90 -7.77 -23.30
CA VAL A 312 4.38 -8.97 -22.61
C VAL A 312 3.41 -9.40 -21.51
N LEU A 313 2.91 -8.45 -20.70
CA LEU A 313 1.92 -8.76 -19.68
C LEU A 313 0.63 -9.33 -20.29
N GLY A 314 0.15 -8.76 -21.40
CA GLY A 314 -1.01 -9.27 -22.11
C GLY A 314 -0.81 -10.71 -22.60
N ALA A 315 0.32 -10.98 -23.25
CA ALA A 315 0.66 -12.30 -23.77
C ALA A 315 0.69 -13.37 -22.65
N PHE A 316 1.31 -13.08 -21.50
CA PHE A 316 1.29 -14.02 -20.36
C PHE A 316 -0.14 -14.27 -19.85
N LEU A 317 -0.98 -13.23 -19.77
CA LEU A 317 -2.36 -13.38 -19.31
C LEU A 317 -3.23 -14.18 -20.29
N GLU A 318 -3.02 -14.03 -21.60
CA GLU A 318 -3.68 -14.82 -22.64
C GLU A 318 -3.27 -16.29 -22.59
N LEU A 319 -2.02 -16.56 -22.21
CA LEU A 319 -1.52 -17.92 -21.93
C LEU A 319 -2.01 -18.49 -20.58
N GLY A 320 -2.86 -17.76 -19.85
CA GLY A 320 -3.36 -18.18 -18.54
C GLY A 320 -2.34 -18.07 -17.41
N ILE A 321 -1.22 -17.38 -17.63
CA ILE A 321 -0.17 -17.16 -16.64
C ILE A 321 -0.44 -15.80 -15.96
N PRO A 322 -0.64 -15.76 -14.63
CA PRO A 322 -0.94 -14.51 -13.93
C PRO A 322 0.26 -13.55 -13.96
N GLY A 323 -0.05 -12.25 -13.87
CA GLY A 323 0.95 -11.18 -13.90
C GLY A 323 0.88 -10.26 -12.69
N ILE A 324 2.04 -9.82 -12.19
CA ILE A 324 2.16 -8.75 -11.19
C ILE A 324 2.64 -7.50 -11.91
N HIS A 325 1.87 -6.41 -11.82
CA HIS A 325 2.21 -5.13 -12.44
C HIS A 325 2.51 -4.05 -11.40
N LEU A 326 3.79 -3.68 -11.27
CA LEU A 326 4.23 -2.64 -10.35
C LEU A 326 4.19 -1.27 -11.05
N THR A 327 3.12 -0.53 -10.80
CA THR A 327 2.85 0.83 -11.30
C THR A 327 2.07 1.61 -10.26
N GLN A 328 1.84 2.91 -10.48
CA GLN A 328 1.06 3.78 -9.58
C GLN A 328 1.56 3.71 -8.12
N MET A 329 2.84 4.05 -7.93
CA MET A 329 3.55 3.80 -6.67
C MET A 329 2.98 4.55 -5.47
N MET A 330 2.37 5.71 -5.69
CA MET A 330 1.72 6.49 -4.64
C MET A 330 0.47 5.76 -4.13
N ASP A 331 -0.38 5.29 -5.04
CA ASP A 331 -1.59 4.54 -4.71
C ASP A 331 -1.26 3.20 -4.04
N LEU A 332 -0.16 2.55 -4.45
CA LEU A 332 0.35 1.36 -3.78
C LEU A 332 0.86 1.70 -2.37
N ALA A 333 1.61 2.79 -2.20
CA ALA A 333 2.07 3.20 -0.88
C ALA A 333 0.89 3.47 0.07
N GLU A 334 -0.10 4.24 -0.40
CA GLU A 334 -1.31 4.54 0.37
C GLU A 334 -2.08 3.26 0.73
N ARG A 335 -2.30 2.36 -0.23
CA ARG A 335 -3.03 1.09 0.00
C ARG A 335 -2.39 0.22 1.07
N TYR A 336 -1.05 0.23 1.16
CA TYR A 336 -0.29 -0.62 2.07
C TYR A 336 0.26 0.12 3.30
N GLY A 337 -0.17 1.37 3.52
CA GLY A 337 0.26 2.18 4.66
C GLY A 337 1.76 2.51 4.65
N LEU A 338 2.37 2.65 3.48
CA LEU A 338 3.77 3.03 3.30
C LEU A 338 3.90 4.55 3.10
N GLU A 339 5.02 5.10 3.56
CA GLU A 339 5.31 6.54 3.41
C GLU A 339 5.44 6.94 1.93
N ILE A 340 4.77 8.04 1.56
CA ILE A 340 4.85 8.65 0.22
C ILE A 340 5.99 9.66 0.19
N ALA A 341 6.87 9.53 -0.81
CA ALA A 341 8.05 10.37 -1.00
C ALA A 341 8.87 10.62 0.30
N PRO A 342 9.34 9.54 0.95
CA PRO A 342 10.07 9.64 2.21
C PRO A 342 11.32 10.51 2.07
N ARG A 343 11.57 11.35 3.10
CA ARG A 343 12.77 12.20 3.15
C ARG A 343 13.98 11.49 3.75
N VAL A 344 13.76 10.39 4.45
CA VAL A 344 14.78 9.48 4.99
C VAL A 344 14.29 8.08 4.67
N THR A 345 15.17 7.14 4.32
CA THR A 345 14.76 5.77 4.03
C THR A 345 13.99 5.18 5.23
N PRO A 346 12.71 4.77 5.05
CA PRO A 346 11.90 4.26 6.15
C PRO A 346 12.49 3.00 6.79
N GLU A 347 12.29 2.86 8.10
CA GLU A 347 12.71 1.65 8.82
C GLU A 347 11.91 0.41 8.37
N VAL A 348 12.58 -0.74 8.42
CA VAL A 348 12.00 -2.02 8.00
C VAL A 348 10.93 -2.49 8.99
N GLY A 349 9.81 -2.98 8.45
CA GLY A 349 8.70 -3.52 9.24
C GLY A 349 7.59 -2.50 9.52
N ASN A 350 7.67 -1.31 8.92
CA ASN A 350 6.65 -0.27 9.02
C ASN A 350 5.60 -0.37 7.91
N GLY A 351 4.36 -0.04 8.25
CA GLY A 351 3.20 0.01 7.37
C GLY A 351 2.20 -1.12 7.58
N ASP A 352 0.98 -0.91 7.10
CA ASP A 352 -0.16 -1.82 7.27
C ASP A 352 0.10 -3.22 6.68
N ILE A 353 1.05 -3.34 5.74
CA ILE A 353 1.48 -4.62 5.15
C ILE A 353 2.11 -5.59 6.17
N PHE A 354 2.64 -5.08 7.27
CA PHE A 354 3.25 -5.88 8.34
C PHE A 354 2.32 -6.10 9.51
N GLN A 355 1.69 -5.03 10.01
CA GLN A 355 0.83 -5.07 11.19
C GLN A 355 -0.32 -4.12 10.98
N LYS A 356 -1.53 -4.57 11.34
CA LYS A 356 -2.73 -3.74 11.24
C LYS A 356 -3.28 -3.48 12.63
N ARG A 357 -3.50 -2.21 12.96
CA ARG A 357 -4.24 -1.82 14.16
C ARG A 357 -5.71 -2.14 13.96
N GLN A 358 -6.22 -3.10 14.73
CA GLN A 358 -7.64 -3.45 14.73
C GLN A 358 -8.22 -3.24 16.13
N ALA A 359 -9.51 -2.93 16.17
CA ALA A 359 -10.25 -2.90 17.42
C ALA A 359 -10.11 -4.26 18.11
N ASN A 360 -9.72 -4.23 19.39
CA ASN A 360 -9.56 -5.44 20.17
C ASN A 360 -10.93 -6.12 20.35
N ARG A 361 -11.18 -7.19 19.60
CA ARG A 361 -12.49 -7.87 19.55
C ARG A 361 -12.88 -8.45 20.92
N TRP A 362 -11.90 -8.86 21.73
CA TRP A 362 -12.15 -9.31 23.10
C TRP A 362 -12.59 -8.17 24.00
N LEU A 363 -11.89 -7.03 23.95
CA LEU A 363 -12.27 -5.83 24.69
C LEU A 363 -13.66 -5.34 24.25
N ALA A 364 -13.92 -5.29 22.95
CA ALA A 364 -15.23 -4.92 22.40
C ALA A 364 -16.34 -5.89 22.86
N GLY A 365 -16.05 -7.20 22.89
CA GLY A 365 -16.96 -8.21 23.40
C GLY A 365 -17.26 -8.06 24.91
N ILE A 366 -16.23 -7.78 25.72
CA ILE A 366 -16.39 -7.52 27.16
C ILE A 366 -17.23 -6.26 27.40
N VAL A 367 -16.91 -5.16 26.71
CA VAL A 367 -17.68 -3.91 26.78
C VAL A 367 -19.14 -4.14 26.38
N LEU A 368 -19.38 -4.85 25.28
CA LEU A 368 -20.74 -5.20 24.84
C LEU A 368 -21.48 -6.03 25.89
N ALA A 369 -20.84 -7.03 26.48
CA ALA A 369 -21.42 -7.86 27.53
C ALA A 369 -21.77 -7.04 28.78
N LEU A 370 -20.91 -6.11 29.19
CA LEU A 370 -21.16 -5.21 30.32
C LEU A 370 -22.35 -4.27 30.04
N ILE A 371 -22.45 -3.72 28.83
CA ILE A 371 -23.58 -2.87 28.41
C ILE A 371 -24.87 -3.69 28.44
N LEU A 372 -24.89 -4.89 27.83
CA LEU A 372 -26.06 -5.76 27.81
C LEU A 372 -26.47 -6.20 29.22
N LEU A 373 -25.52 -6.52 30.10
CA LEU A 373 -25.78 -6.83 31.50
C LEU A 373 -26.37 -5.63 32.23
N SER A 374 -25.83 -4.43 32.03
CA SER A 374 -26.34 -3.20 32.66
C SER A 374 -27.77 -2.89 32.21
N LEU A 375 -28.06 -3.02 30.90
CA LEU A 375 -29.40 -2.88 30.34
C LEU A 375 -30.36 -3.94 30.89
N PHE A 376 -29.90 -5.19 30.99
CA PHE A 376 -30.68 -6.28 31.56
C PHE A 376 -31.03 -5.99 33.02
N VAL A 377 -30.07 -5.57 33.85
CA VAL A 377 -30.30 -5.21 35.25
C VAL A 377 -31.28 -4.05 35.35
N VAL A 378 -31.10 -3.00 34.54
CA VAL A 378 -31.99 -1.83 34.52
C VAL A 378 -33.41 -2.22 34.04
N ALA A 379 -33.55 -3.11 33.06
CA ALA A 379 -34.83 -3.58 32.54
C ALA A 379 -35.54 -4.55 33.49
N ARG A 380 -34.79 -5.37 34.23
CA ARG A 380 -35.29 -6.32 35.24
C ARG A 380 -35.35 -5.77 36.65
N ALA A 381 -35.10 -4.47 36.85
CA ALA A 381 -35.21 -3.84 38.16
C ALA A 381 -36.59 -3.21 38.41
N PRO A 382 -37.62 -3.97 38.85
CA PRO A 382 -38.66 -3.44 39.74
C PRO A 382 -38.19 -3.29 41.21
N TRP A 383 -36.89 -3.38 41.51
CA TRP A 383 -36.36 -3.46 42.87
C TRP A 383 -35.47 -2.26 43.29
N GLY A 384 -35.13 -1.35 42.38
CA GLY A 384 -34.13 -0.30 42.59
C GLY A 384 -34.62 1.04 43.13
N THR A 385 -35.93 1.27 43.27
CA THR A 385 -36.46 2.53 43.84
C THR A 385 -36.36 2.61 45.37
N ARG A 386 -35.84 1.56 46.04
CA ARG A 386 -35.66 1.54 47.51
C ARG A 386 -34.31 2.02 48.03
N MET A 387 -33.25 2.05 47.22
CA MET A 387 -31.89 2.35 47.73
C MET A 387 -31.49 3.84 47.72
N LEU A 388 -32.31 4.73 47.17
CA LEU A 388 -32.05 6.18 47.13
C LEU A 388 -32.99 7.03 48.00
N ARG A 389 -33.71 6.41 48.95
CA ARG A 389 -34.35 7.16 50.04
C ARG A 389 -33.30 7.41 51.13
N THR A 390 -32.61 8.55 51.03
CA THR A 390 -31.98 9.18 52.18
C THR A 390 -33.04 9.35 53.27
N THR A 391 -32.81 8.73 54.41
CA THR A 391 -33.64 8.80 55.62
C THR A 391 -33.64 10.23 56.16
N ILE A 392 -34.70 11.00 55.86
CA ILE A 392 -35.11 12.14 56.68
C ILE A 392 -36.39 11.67 57.40
N PRO A 393 -36.37 11.43 58.72
CA PRO A 393 -37.58 11.08 59.46
C PRO A 393 -38.52 12.30 59.50
N PRO A 394 -39.86 12.10 59.45
CA PRO A 394 -40.80 13.19 59.58
C PRO A 394 -40.74 13.75 61.01
N GLU A 395 -40.41 15.03 61.11
CA GLU A 395 -40.52 15.79 62.35
C GLU A 395 -42.00 15.75 62.81
N SER A 396 -42.21 15.22 64.01
CA SER A 396 -43.51 15.15 64.66
C SER A 396 -44.01 16.56 64.95
N ILE A 397 -44.93 17.06 64.11
CA ILE A 397 -45.69 18.26 64.41
C ILE A 397 -46.64 17.94 65.57
N VAL A 398 -46.23 18.31 66.79
CA VAL A 398 -47.12 18.38 67.96
C VAL A 398 -47.84 19.73 67.91
N PRO A 399 -49.19 19.78 67.90
CA PRO A 399 -49.89 21.06 67.97
C PRO A 399 -49.79 21.63 69.39
N PRO A 400 -49.45 22.92 69.59
CA PRO A 400 -49.47 23.53 70.90
C PRO A 400 -50.91 23.72 71.43
N ALA A 401 -51.08 23.52 72.73
CA ALA A 401 -52.33 23.63 73.48
C ALA A 401 -52.93 25.06 73.47
N PRO A 402 -54.26 25.21 73.62
CA PRO A 402 -54.92 26.51 73.57
C PRO A 402 -54.66 27.34 74.84
N ARG A 403 -54.44 28.65 74.67
CA ARG A 403 -54.49 29.63 75.77
C ARG A 403 -55.69 30.58 75.57
N ALA A 404 -56.39 30.82 76.68
CA ALA A 404 -57.61 31.62 76.84
C ALA A 404 -57.32 33.16 76.86
N PRO A 405 -58.36 34.03 76.81
CA PRO A 405 -58.28 35.38 76.23
C PRO A 405 -58.17 36.55 77.23
N SER A 406 -57.58 37.67 76.77
CA SER A 406 -57.80 39.09 77.13
C SER A 406 -56.46 39.83 76.93
N GLY A 407 -56.33 41.03 76.36
CA GLY A 407 -57.27 42.10 76.05
C GLY A 407 -56.51 43.28 75.38
N LEU A 408 -57.30 44.17 74.79
CA LEU A 408 -57.05 45.59 74.45
C LEU A 408 -55.86 46.02 73.54
N ALA A 409 -56.28 46.62 72.42
CA ALA A 409 -55.63 47.54 71.47
C ALA A 409 -54.98 48.79 72.17
N PRO A 410 -54.20 49.70 71.50
CA PRO A 410 -54.42 50.19 70.13
C PRO A 410 -53.23 50.61 69.22
N ARG A 411 -53.63 50.83 67.96
CA ARG A 411 -53.07 51.63 66.83
C ARG A 411 -51.98 52.68 67.11
N THR A 412 -51.09 52.86 66.12
CA THR A 412 -50.93 54.14 65.38
C THR A 412 -50.23 53.96 64.00
N ASP A 413 -50.74 54.72 63.03
CA ASP A 413 -50.30 54.93 61.63
C ASP A 413 -49.04 55.80 61.49
N GLN A 414 -48.32 55.67 60.37
CA GLN A 414 -47.79 56.74 59.47
C GLN A 414 -46.99 56.11 58.32
N ARG A 415 -47.46 56.06 57.06
CA ARG A 415 -47.55 57.07 55.97
C ARG A 415 -46.24 57.49 55.26
N ASP A 416 -46.26 57.21 53.95
CA ASP A 416 -45.90 58.01 52.75
C ASP A 416 -44.49 58.59 52.50
N ALA A 417 -43.95 58.26 51.30
CA ALA A 417 -43.34 59.12 50.25
C ALA A 417 -42.41 58.24 49.37
N ARG A 418 -42.65 57.83 48.10
CA ARG A 418 -43.00 58.45 46.79
C ARG A 418 -41.89 59.27 46.09
N VAL A 419 -41.50 58.76 44.89
CA VAL A 419 -40.95 59.43 43.67
C VAL A 419 -39.47 59.88 43.75
N SER A 420 -38.53 59.76 42.79
CA SER A 420 -38.49 59.93 41.32
C SER A 420 -37.19 59.30 40.77
N ALA A 421 -37.21 58.39 39.79
CA ALA A 421 -36.84 58.59 38.37
C ALA A 421 -35.63 59.50 38.06
N SER A 422 -34.56 58.93 37.47
CA SER A 422 -33.99 59.35 36.16
C SER A 422 -32.73 58.54 35.81
N ASP A 423 -32.81 57.87 34.66
CA ASP A 423 -31.73 57.45 33.75
C ASP A 423 -31.86 58.36 32.51
N PRO A 424 -30.97 58.38 31.48
CA PRO A 424 -29.59 57.91 31.32
C PRO A 424 -28.75 59.05 30.61
N PRO A 425 -27.78 58.89 29.65
CA PRO A 425 -27.79 58.02 28.45
C PRO A 425 -26.45 57.31 28.07
N ARG A 426 -26.59 56.50 27.02
CA ARG A 426 -25.60 55.66 26.31
C ARG A 426 -24.35 56.39 25.78
N ASN A 427 -23.22 55.68 25.79
CA ASN A 427 -22.50 55.24 24.58
C ASN A 427 -21.61 54.04 24.89
#